data_AF-A0A485LP30-F1
#
_entry.id   AF-A0A485LP30-F1
#
_cell.length_a   1.000
_cell.length_b   1.000
_cell.length_c   1.000
_cell.angle_alpha   90.00
_cell.angle_beta   90.00
_cell.angle_gamma   90.00
#
_symmetry.space_group_name_H-M   'P 1'
#
loop_
_entity.id
_entity.type
_entity.pdbx_description
1 polymer ?
#
loop_
_entity_poly.entity_id
_entity_poly.type
_entity_poly.pdbx_seq_one_letter_code
_entity_poly.pdbx_strand_id
1 'polypeptide(L)'
;MQRERLNVEIPESFRCQVTTKVGAPLGKSRTSVGKPTEQTMSTATSFGVIHASVMDVVAAAVAEHHAVPTNTKLAWQPAAPATPNDIYVKTAANTTQDKYVKLTLQNYSDVLQQVWDNASKIRNAQASFKLLLFVYIEKETSTAIRRATSSNIATAALRVADFIRDQDVVLGPLQTDYVVVVAARLPVTAPVEIPSNATMDQLGHIDSMIAQHADARRREIPSQNTETYRRVRMRLGTMASSPADIFLSVEDLRSILGIPPFDLTPTFRAPVVGDIPVPSINVEDIDHINK
;
A
#
# COMPACT_ATOMS: atom_id res chain seq x y z
N MET A 1 -21.37 -29.89 -53.89
CA MET A 1 -22.49 -30.30 -53.01
C MET A 1 -22.68 -29.26 -51.92
N GLN A 2 -23.58 -28.30 -52.12
CA GLN A 2 -24.09 -27.45 -51.03
C GLN A 2 -24.95 -28.36 -50.15
N ARG A 3 -24.46 -28.69 -48.95
CA ARG A 3 -25.33 -29.25 -47.91
C ARG A 3 -26.36 -28.18 -47.57
N GLU A 4 -27.63 -28.45 -47.86
CA GLU A 4 -28.75 -27.73 -47.28
C GLU A 4 -28.51 -27.65 -45.77
N ARG A 5 -28.24 -26.44 -45.28
CA ARG A 5 -28.11 -26.19 -43.85
C ARG A 5 -29.53 -26.18 -43.32
N LEU A 6 -29.91 -27.26 -42.64
CA LEU A 6 -31.12 -27.30 -41.84
C LEU A 6 -31.06 -26.10 -40.87
N ASN A 7 -31.99 -25.16 -41.01
CA ASN A 7 -32.18 -24.11 -40.02
C ASN A 7 -32.69 -24.78 -38.74
N VAL A 8 -31.76 -25.12 -37.85
CA VAL A 8 -32.09 -25.67 -36.53
C VAL A 8 -32.54 -24.50 -35.67
N GLU A 9 -33.78 -24.53 -35.20
CA GLU A 9 -34.30 -23.56 -34.24
C GLU A 9 -33.58 -23.66 -32.89
N ILE A 10 -33.60 -22.58 -32.11
CA ILE A 10 -33.04 -22.62 -30.75
C ILE A 10 -33.85 -23.62 -29.92
N PRO A 11 -33.20 -24.58 -29.23
CA PRO A 11 -33.91 -25.51 -28.36
C PRO A 11 -34.61 -24.77 -27.22
N GLU A 12 -35.76 -25.30 -26.78
CA GLU A 12 -36.58 -24.73 -25.69
C GLU A 12 -35.79 -24.50 -24.39
N SER A 13 -34.72 -25.27 -24.19
CA SER A 13 -33.75 -25.06 -23.11
C SER A 13 -32.31 -25.11 -23.62
N PHE A 14 -31.45 -24.30 -23.01
CA PHE A 14 -30.04 -24.22 -23.33
C PHE A 14 -29.19 -24.03 -22.07
N ARG A 15 -27.92 -24.42 -22.16
CA ARG A 15 -26.95 -24.23 -21.07
C ARG A 15 -26.37 -22.82 -21.12
N CYS A 16 -26.27 -22.20 -19.96
CA CYS A 16 -25.52 -20.98 -19.72
C CYS A 16 -24.31 -21.31 -18.84
N GLN A 17 -23.17 -20.70 -19.13
CA GLN A 17 -22.00 -20.74 -18.27
C GLN A 17 -21.71 -19.33 -17.80
N VAL A 18 -21.82 -19.10 -16.49
CA VAL A 18 -21.56 -17.82 -15.84
C VAL A 18 -20.12 -17.79 -15.36
N THR A 19 -19.37 -16.78 -15.80
CA THR A 19 -17.99 -16.55 -15.37
C THR A 19 -17.85 -15.18 -14.74
N THR A 20 -17.50 -15.14 -13.47
CA THR A 20 -17.18 -13.90 -12.76
C THR A 20 -15.71 -13.56 -12.96
N LYS A 21 -15.43 -12.37 -13.49
CA LYS A 21 -14.09 -11.86 -13.83
C LYS A 21 -13.67 -10.74 -12.91
N VAL A 22 -12.38 -10.66 -12.58
CA VAL A 22 -11.83 -9.62 -11.72
C VAL A 22 -11.22 -8.49 -12.57
N GLY A 23 -11.68 -7.26 -12.36
CA GLY A 23 -11.20 -6.05 -13.05
C GLY A 23 -12.28 -5.35 -13.88
N ALA A 24 -11.86 -4.34 -14.64
CA ALA A 24 -12.77 -3.51 -15.43
C ALA A 24 -13.48 -4.30 -16.56
N PRO A 25 -14.74 -3.96 -16.86
CA PRO A 25 -15.48 -4.53 -18.00
C PRO A 25 -14.70 -4.41 -19.31
N LEU A 26 -14.73 -5.47 -20.13
CA LEU A 26 -14.08 -5.54 -21.45
C LEU A 26 -12.55 -5.33 -21.46
N GLY A 27 -11.92 -5.07 -20.31
CA GLY A 27 -10.48 -4.95 -20.16
C GLY A 27 -9.75 -6.30 -20.22
N LYS A 28 -8.42 -6.28 -20.12
CA LYS A 28 -7.61 -7.52 -20.06
C LYS A 28 -7.76 -8.19 -18.67
N SER A 29 -8.83 -8.94 -18.45
CA SER A 29 -9.06 -9.67 -17.19
C SER A 29 -8.67 -11.14 -17.31
N ARG A 30 -7.53 -11.50 -16.72
CA ARG A 30 -7.01 -12.87 -16.70
C ARG A 30 -7.54 -13.70 -15.52
N THR A 31 -8.02 -13.05 -14.45
CA THR A 31 -8.41 -13.71 -13.20
C THR A 31 -9.93 -13.87 -13.14
N SER A 32 -10.41 -15.07 -12.80
CA SER A 32 -11.81 -15.36 -12.49
C SER A 32 -12.02 -15.63 -11.01
N VAL A 33 -13.22 -15.35 -10.52
CA VAL A 33 -13.65 -15.69 -9.16
C VAL A 33 -14.20 -17.12 -9.22
N GLY A 34 -13.51 -18.05 -8.57
CA GLY A 34 -13.90 -19.46 -8.57
C GLY A 34 -13.90 -20.11 -9.96
N LYS A 35 -14.60 -21.24 -10.06
CA LYS A 35 -14.84 -21.97 -11.31
C LYS A 35 -16.10 -21.43 -11.99
N PRO A 36 -16.19 -21.44 -13.33
CA PRO A 36 -17.43 -21.10 -14.03
C PRO A 36 -18.58 -22.02 -13.60
N THR A 37 -19.74 -21.43 -13.35
CA THR A 37 -20.96 -22.15 -12.95
C THR A 37 -21.84 -22.38 -14.16
N GLU A 38 -22.33 -23.61 -14.34
CA GLU A 38 -23.27 -23.95 -15.41
C GLU A 38 -24.70 -24.01 -14.88
N GLN A 39 -25.64 -23.43 -15.63
CA GLN A 39 -27.06 -23.49 -15.35
C GLN A 39 -27.86 -23.69 -16.63
N THR A 40 -29.03 -24.31 -16.52
CA THR A 40 -29.95 -24.48 -17.66
C THR A 40 -31.00 -23.37 -17.64
N MET A 41 -31.23 -22.74 -18.78
CA MET A 41 -32.22 -21.68 -18.96
C MET A 41 -33.19 -22.05 -20.09
N SER A 42 -34.42 -21.56 -20.02
CA SER A 42 -35.40 -21.69 -21.10
C SER A 42 -35.27 -20.52 -22.09
N THR A 43 -35.56 -20.74 -23.37
CA THR A 43 -35.69 -19.65 -24.36
C THR A 43 -36.85 -18.70 -24.09
N ALA A 44 -37.88 -19.14 -23.37
CA ALA A 44 -38.99 -18.30 -22.93
C ALA A 44 -38.61 -17.39 -21.74
N THR A 45 -37.42 -17.55 -21.17
CA THR A 45 -36.97 -16.78 -20.01
C THR A 45 -36.77 -15.31 -20.39
N SER A 46 -37.39 -14.41 -19.64
CA SER A 46 -37.19 -12.97 -19.84
C SER A 46 -35.79 -12.54 -19.41
N PHE A 47 -35.32 -11.42 -19.96
CA PHE A 47 -34.05 -10.81 -19.55
C PHE A 47 -33.96 -10.59 -18.03
N GLY A 48 -35.05 -10.15 -17.39
CA GLY A 48 -35.08 -9.91 -15.94
C GLY A 48 -34.81 -11.18 -15.12
N VAL A 49 -35.36 -12.32 -15.53
CA VAL A 49 -35.14 -13.61 -14.85
C VAL A 49 -33.71 -14.11 -15.05
N ILE A 50 -33.16 -13.99 -16.27
CA ILE A 50 -31.75 -14.32 -16.52
C ILE A 50 -30.82 -13.42 -15.73
N HIS A 51 -31.11 -12.12 -15.69
CA HIS A 51 -30.32 -11.16 -14.95
C HIS A 51 -30.27 -11.53 -13.47
N ALA A 52 -31.43 -11.71 -12.83
CA ALA A 52 -31.51 -12.10 -11.42
C ALA A 52 -30.78 -13.42 -11.14
N SER A 53 -31.03 -14.45 -11.96
CA SER A 53 -30.38 -15.76 -11.82
C SER A 53 -28.84 -15.67 -11.95
N VAL A 54 -28.33 -14.87 -12.89
CA VAL A 54 -26.89 -14.64 -13.03
C VAL A 54 -26.32 -13.92 -11.81
N MET A 55 -27.02 -12.90 -11.30
CA MET A 55 -26.58 -12.14 -10.12
C MET A 55 -26.57 -13.01 -8.85
N ASP A 56 -27.51 -13.93 -8.69
CA ASP A 56 -27.51 -14.90 -7.58
C ASP A 56 -26.30 -15.84 -7.64
N VAL A 57 -25.97 -16.34 -8.83
CA VAL A 57 -24.77 -17.17 -9.05
C VAL A 57 -23.49 -16.40 -8.75
N VAL A 58 -23.42 -15.14 -9.20
CA VAL A 58 -22.27 -14.27 -8.92
C VAL A 58 -22.16 -13.99 -7.43
N ALA A 59 -23.26 -13.70 -6.74
CA ALA A 59 -23.29 -13.45 -5.31
C ALA A 59 -22.79 -14.66 -4.51
N ALA A 60 -23.22 -15.87 -4.87
CA ALA A 60 -22.74 -17.10 -4.26
C ALA A 60 -21.23 -17.31 -4.48
N ALA A 61 -20.74 -17.12 -5.71
CA ALA A 61 -19.32 -17.27 -6.03
C ALA A 61 -18.43 -16.25 -5.29
N VAL A 62 -18.92 -15.02 -5.12
CA VAL A 62 -18.20 -13.99 -4.35
C VAL A 62 -18.21 -14.31 -2.86
N ALA A 63 -19.34 -14.77 -2.31
CA ALA A 63 -19.44 -15.17 -0.91
C ALA A 63 -18.47 -16.32 -0.58
N GLU A 64 -18.37 -17.32 -1.47
CA GLU A 64 -17.39 -18.41 -1.33
C GLU A 64 -15.95 -17.88 -1.41
N HIS A 65 -15.66 -16.96 -2.34
CA HIS A 65 -14.35 -16.34 -2.43
C HIS A 65 -13.99 -15.53 -1.17
N HIS A 66 -14.95 -14.84 -0.56
CA HIS A 66 -14.73 -14.05 0.66
C HIS A 66 -14.63 -14.92 1.92
N ALA A 67 -15.20 -16.13 1.93
CA ALA A 67 -15.06 -17.08 3.02
C ALA A 67 -13.63 -17.63 3.15
N VAL A 68 -12.86 -17.65 2.05
CA VAL A 68 -11.44 -18.04 2.07
C VAL A 68 -10.59 -16.82 2.44
N PRO A 69 -9.67 -16.93 3.42
CA PRO A 69 -8.75 -15.85 3.77
C PRO A 69 -7.79 -15.59 2.60
N THR A 70 -8.17 -14.67 1.73
CA THR A 70 -7.39 -14.24 0.57
C THR A 70 -7.11 -12.74 0.66
N ASN A 71 -5.94 -12.32 0.15
CA ASN A 71 -5.55 -10.91 0.13
C ASN A 71 -6.33 -10.07 -0.89
N THR A 72 -7.26 -10.67 -1.65
CA THR A 72 -8.01 -9.96 -2.70
C THR A 72 -9.48 -9.88 -2.31
N LYS A 73 -9.87 -8.76 -1.71
CA LYS A 73 -11.30 -8.46 -1.55
C LYS A 73 -11.87 -7.91 -2.85
N LEU A 74 -13.13 -8.24 -3.12
CA LEU A 74 -13.84 -7.83 -4.33
C LEU A 74 -14.88 -6.78 -3.95
N ALA A 75 -15.02 -5.75 -4.78
CA ALA A 75 -15.99 -4.67 -4.61
C ALA A 75 -17.39 -5.17 -4.98
N TRP A 76 -17.97 -6.01 -4.13
CA TRP A 76 -19.30 -6.60 -4.32
C TRP A 76 -20.19 -6.27 -3.13
N GLN A 77 -21.23 -5.47 -3.37
CA GLN A 77 -22.23 -5.10 -2.39
C GLN A 77 -23.63 -5.33 -2.99
N PRO A 78 -24.28 -6.48 -2.71
CA PRO A 78 -25.54 -6.87 -3.37
C PRO A 78 -26.67 -5.83 -3.28
N ALA A 79 -26.66 -4.99 -2.24
CA ALA A 79 -27.69 -3.99 -1.96
C ALA A 79 -27.33 -2.56 -2.40
N ALA A 80 -26.14 -2.32 -2.95
CA ALA A 80 -25.71 -0.98 -3.36
C ALA A 80 -26.02 -0.71 -4.84
N PRO A 81 -26.27 0.55 -5.25
CA PRO A 81 -26.42 0.88 -6.67
C PRO A 81 -25.12 0.73 -7.48
N ALA A 82 -23.98 0.50 -6.82
CA ALA A 82 -22.66 0.36 -7.42
C ALA A 82 -22.26 -1.10 -7.73
N THR A 83 -23.10 -2.10 -7.43
CA THR A 83 -22.82 -3.50 -7.80
C THR A 83 -22.78 -3.64 -9.32
N PRO A 84 -21.84 -4.45 -9.86
CA PRO A 84 -21.82 -4.74 -11.28
C PRO A 84 -23.12 -5.41 -11.73
N ASN A 85 -23.95 -4.64 -12.43
CA ASN A 85 -25.24 -5.11 -12.97
C ASN A 85 -25.16 -5.52 -14.44
N ASP A 86 -23.98 -5.37 -15.05
CA ASP A 86 -23.80 -5.58 -16.48
C ASP A 86 -23.34 -7.02 -16.77
N ILE A 87 -24.10 -7.70 -17.62
CA ILE A 87 -23.77 -9.03 -18.14
C ILE A 87 -23.23 -8.87 -19.55
N TYR A 88 -22.11 -9.51 -19.85
CA TYR A 88 -21.48 -9.51 -21.16
C TYR A 88 -21.53 -10.90 -21.78
N VAL A 89 -21.70 -10.96 -23.10
CA VAL A 89 -21.83 -12.22 -23.85
C VAL A 89 -20.73 -12.33 -24.89
N LYS A 90 -20.12 -13.52 -24.95
CA LYS A 90 -19.21 -13.88 -26.04
C LYS A 90 -20.03 -14.39 -27.24
N THR A 91 -20.12 -13.59 -28.29
CA THR A 91 -21.00 -13.84 -29.45
C THR A 91 -20.43 -14.84 -30.46
N ALA A 92 -19.11 -15.06 -30.48
CA ALA A 92 -18.46 -16.06 -31.34
C ALA A 92 -17.17 -16.60 -30.72
N ALA A 93 -16.74 -17.80 -31.13
CA ALA A 93 -15.62 -18.55 -30.54
C ALA A 93 -14.30 -17.77 -30.45
N ASN A 94 -13.96 -17.00 -31.49
CA ASN A 94 -12.69 -16.26 -31.59
C ASN A 94 -12.82 -14.77 -31.24
N THR A 95 -13.93 -14.37 -30.63
CA THR A 95 -14.15 -12.98 -30.20
C THR A 95 -13.22 -12.66 -29.04
N THR A 96 -12.47 -11.58 -29.17
CA THR A 96 -11.63 -11.05 -28.10
C THR A 96 -12.49 -10.39 -27.03
N GLN A 97 -12.00 -10.33 -25.79
CA GLN A 97 -12.78 -9.89 -24.65
C GLN A 97 -13.28 -8.44 -24.76
N ASP A 98 -12.51 -7.57 -25.41
CA ASP A 98 -12.86 -6.18 -25.71
C ASP A 98 -14.08 -6.05 -26.64
N LYS A 99 -14.48 -7.13 -27.30
CA LYS A 99 -15.60 -7.18 -28.25
C LYS A 99 -16.81 -7.95 -27.73
N TYR A 100 -16.85 -8.29 -26.44
CA TYR A 100 -18.04 -8.90 -25.87
C TYR A 100 -19.20 -7.90 -25.85
N VAL A 101 -20.42 -8.41 -26.04
CA VAL A 101 -21.62 -7.57 -26.15
C VAL A 101 -22.29 -7.48 -24.78
N LYS A 102 -22.56 -6.26 -24.32
CA LYS A 102 -23.38 -6.02 -23.12
C LYS A 102 -24.82 -6.43 -23.38
N LEU A 103 -25.36 -7.26 -22.50
CA LEU A 103 -26.73 -7.73 -22.52
C LEU A 103 -27.65 -6.68 -21.87
N THR A 104 -28.76 -6.41 -22.51
CA THR A 104 -29.79 -5.45 -22.09
C THR A 104 -31.17 -6.04 -22.35
N LEU A 105 -32.21 -5.45 -21.76
CA LEU A 105 -33.58 -5.84 -22.03
C LEU A 105 -33.94 -5.79 -23.52
N GLN A 106 -33.40 -4.82 -24.26
CA GLN A 106 -33.76 -4.57 -25.67
C GLN A 106 -33.05 -5.51 -26.64
N ASN A 107 -31.81 -5.93 -26.34
CA ASN A 107 -31.01 -6.73 -27.27
C ASN A 107 -30.91 -8.22 -26.87
N TYR A 108 -31.54 -8.63 -25.77
CA TYR A 108 -31.39 -9.97 -25.21
C TYR A 108 -31.73 -11.08 -26.23
N SER A 109 -32.91 -11.00 -26.85
CA SER A 109 -33.37 -11.97 -27.85
C SER A 109 -32.44 -12.00 -29.07
N ASP A 110 -32.06 -10.82 -29.56
CA ASP A 110 -31.27 -10.67 -30.78
C ASP A 110 -29.85 -11.21 -30.58
N VAL A 111 -29.25 -10.93 -29.42
CA VAL A 111 -27.93 -11.45 -29.05
C VAL A 111 -27.98 -12.96 -28.89
N LEU A 112 -29.02 -13.51 -28.24
CA LEU A 112 -29.19 -14.96 -28.11
C LEU A 112 -29.28 -15.64 -29.48
N GLN A 113 -30.11 -15.09 -30.37
CA GLN A 113 -30.24 -15.57 -31.74
C GLN A 113 -28.92 -15.46 -32.50
N GLN A 114 -28.21 -14.35 -32.37
CA GLN A 114 -26.91 -14.16 -33.00
C GLN A 114 -25.88 -15.21 -32.55
N VAL A 115 -25.81 -15.52 -31.25
CA VAL A 115 -24.86 -16.53 -30.73
C VAL A 115 -25.23 -17.92 -31.26
N TRP A 116 -26.53 -18.23 -31.32
CA TRP A 116 -27.03 -19.48 -31.88
C TRP A 116 -26.71 -19.64 -33.36
N ASP A 117 -26.99 -18.61 -34.16
CA ASP A 117 -26.70 -18.56 -35.59
C ASP A 117 -25.19 -18.68 -35.83
N ASN A 118 -24.36 -18.08 -34.97
CA ASN A 118 -22.91 -18.25 -35.04
C ASN A 118 -22.46 -19.68 -34.69
N ALA A 119 -23.11 -20.36 -33.75
CA ALA A 119 -22.84 -21.76 -33.46
C ALA A 119 -23.19 -22.66 -34.65
N SER A 120 -24.24 -22.35 -35.43
CA SER A 120 -24.59 -23.12 -36.65
C SER A 120 -23.48 -23.13 -37.71
N LYS A 121 -22.62 -22.11 -37.71
CA LYS A 121 -21.51 -21.96 -38.67
C LYS A 121 -20.34 -22.90 -38.35
N ILE A 122 -20.29 -23.46 -37.15
CA ILE A 122 -19.21 -24.31 -36.67
C ILE A 122 -19.72 -25.75 -36.54
N ARG A 123 -18.98 -26.70 -37.11
CA ARG A 123 -19.37 -28.13 -37.09
C ARG A 123 -19.61 -28.60 -35.65
N ASN A 124 -20.80 -29.13 -35.40
CA ASN A 124 -21.26 -29.69 -34.12
C ASN A 124 -21.39 -28.70 -32.94
N ALA A 125 -21.19 -27.39 -33.14
CA ALA A 125 -21.23 -26.44 -32.01
C ALA A 125 -22.64 -26.19 -31.46
N GLN A 126 -23.70 -26.40 -32.27
CA GLN A 126 -25.08 -26.36 -31.77
C GLN A 126 -25.40 -27.53 -30.83
N ALA A 127 -24.85 -28.72 -31.06
CA ALA A 127 -25.06 -29.88 -30.19
C ALA A 127 -24.43 -29.71 -28.80
N SER A 128 -23.37 -28.90 -28.70
CA SER A 128 -22.69 -28.57 -27.45
C SER A 128 -22.90 -27.11 -27.05
N PHE A 129 -23.96 -26.47 -27.53
CA PHE A 129 -24.20 -25.04 -27.32
C PHE A 129 -24.20 -24.67 -25.83
N LYS A 130 -23.46 -23.62 -25.52
CA LYS A 130 -23.39 -22.97 -24.21
C LYS A 130 -23.34 -21.47 -24.41
N LEU A 131 -24.29 -20.74 -23.81
CA LEU A 131 -24.25 -19.29 -23.75
C LEU A 131 -23.22 -18.87 -22.69
N LEU A 132 -22.16 -18.20 -23.12
CA LEU A 132 -21.08 -17.77 -22.22
C LEU A 132 -21.37 -16.36 -21.70
N LEU A 133 -21.65 -16.26 -20.40
CA LEU A 133 -22.00 -15.03 -19.70
C LEU A 133 -20.83 -14.59 -18.80
N PHE A 134 -20.51 -13.30 -18.84
CA PHE A 134 -19.40 -12.72 -18.10
C PHE A 134 -19.89 -11.53 -17.27
N VAL A 135 -19.55 -11.54 -15.98
CA VAL A 135 -19.79 -10.40 -15.08
C VAL A 135 -18.44 -9.94 -14.55
N TYR A 136 -18.21 -8.63 -14.51
CA TYR A 136 -16.94 -8.03 -14.12
C TYR A 136 -17.06 -7.37 -12.76
N ILE A 137 -16.21 -7.78 -11.82
CA ILE A 137 -16.18 -7.21 -10.47
C ILE A 137 -14.79 -6.64 -10.25
N GLU A 138 -14.74 -5.37 -9.85
CA GLU A 138 -13.47 -4.75 -9.50
C GLU A 138 -12.95 -5.29 -8.18
N LYS A 139 -11.63 -5.20 -8.00
CA LYS A 139 -11.08 -5.43 -6.67
C LYS A 139 -11.57 -4.30 -5.79
N GLU A 140 -11.93 -4.61 -4.56
CA GLU A 140 -12.08 -3.57 -3.57
C GLU A 140 -10.71 -2.87 -3.53
N THR A 141 -10.69 -1.57 -3.82
CA THR A 141 -9.57 -0.70 -3.45
C THR A 141 -9.59 -0.56 -1.94
N SER A 142 -9.49 -1.70 -1.25
CA SER A 142 -9.36 -1.76 0.18
C SER A 142 -8.05 -1.06 0.51
N THR A 143 -8.09 -0.35 1.62
CA THR A 143 -7.06 0.37 2.36
C THR A 143 -5.88 -0.52 2.77
N ALA A 144 -5.43 -1.39 1.86
CA ALA A 144 -4.33 -2.30 2.06
C ALA A 144 -3.06 -1.47 2.19
N ILE A 145 -2.54 -1.48 3.41
CA ILE A 145 -1.27 -0.87 3.80
C ILE A 145 -0.21 -1.25 2.74
N ARG A 146 0.25 -0.27 1.96
CA ARG A 146 1.33 -0.44 0.98
C ARG A 146 2.69 -0.25 1.64
N ARG A 147 3.75 -0.73 1.00
CA ARG A 147 5.11 -0.47 1.47
C ARG A 147 5.44 1.02 1.31
N ALA A 148 6.08 1.62 2.32
CA ALA A 148 6.66 2.96 2.25
C ALA A 148 7.96 2.91 1.41
N THR A 149 7.82 2.86 0.08
CA THR A 149 8.95 2.98 -0.85
C THR A 149 9.33 4.46 -1.02
N SER A 150 10.54 4.74 -1.51
CA SER A 150 11.01 6.12 -1.70
C SER A 150 10.06 6.99 -2.55
N SER A 151 9.47 6.42 -3.61
CA SER A 151 8.46 7.10 -4.43
C SER A 151 7.17 7.41 -3.67
N ASN A 152 6.69 6.48 -2.84
CA ASN A 152 5.50 6.68 -2.01
C ASN A 152 5.76 7.70 -0.90
N ILE A 153 6.96 7.70 -0.29
CA ILE A 153 7.38 8.68 0.71
C ILE A 153 7.44 10.07 0.10
N ALA A 154 8.05 10.25 -1.07
CA ALA A 154 8.09 11.55 -1.75
C ALA A 154 6.69 12.08 -2.06
N THR A 155 5.79 11.22 -2.54
CA THR A 155 4.40 11.59 -2.80
C THR A 155 3.65 11.95 -1.51
N ALA A 156 3.85 11.18 -0.44
CA ALA A 156 3.22 11.44 0.85
C ALA A 156 3.74 12.71 1.51
N ALA A 157 5.04 13.02 1.36
CA ALA A 157 5.65 14.22 1.91
C ALA A 157 4.99 15.50 1.40
N LEU A 158 4.69 15.57 0.09
CA LEU A 158 3.96 16.70 -0.50
C LEU A 158 2.57 16.85 0.12
N ARG A 159 1.84 15.74 0.24
CA ARG A 159 0.47 15.73 0.78
C ARG A 159 0.43 16.11 2.25
N VAL A 160 1.41 15.65 3.04
CA VAL A 160 1.53 16.00 4.45
C VAL A 160 1.94 17.46 4.60
N ALA A 161 2.83 17.98 3.76
CA ALA A 161 3.19 19.40 3.78
C ALA A 161 1.99 20.31 3.42
N ASP A 162 1.19 19.92 2.43
CA ASP A 162 -0.04 20.62 2.08
C ASP A 162 -1.03 20.58 3.26
N PHE A 163 -1.24 19.41 3.88
CA PHE A 163 -2.10 19.26 5.05
C PHE A 163 -1.65 20.11 6.25
N ILE A 164 -0.35 20.11 6.56
CA ILE A 164 0.24 20.91 7.65
C ILE A 164 -0.02 22.39 7.43
N ARG A 165 0.17 22.87 6.19
CA ARG A 165 -0.06 24.27 5.83
C ARG A 165 -1.55 24.64 5.89
N ASP A 166 -2.42 23.76 5.42
CA ASP A 166 -3.87 24.05 5.33
C ASP A 166 -4.56 23.99 6.70
N GLN A 167 -4.09 23.11 7.59
CA GLN A 167 -4.66 22.90 8.94
C GLN A 167 -3.89 23.61 10.06
N ASP A 168 -2.86 24.39 9.72
CA ASP A 168 -1.98 25.11 10.66
C ASP A 168 -1.45 24.23 11.81
N VAL A 169 -0.98 23.02 11.46
CA VAL A 169 -0.47 22.07 12.45
C VAL A 169 1.03 22.26 12.67
N VAL A 170 1.43 22.41 13.92
CA VAL A 170 2.86 22.44 14.29
C VAL A 170 3.33 21.04 14.66
N LEU A 171 4.22 20.48 13.84
CA LEU A 171 4.90 19.21 14.11
C LEU A 171 6.41 19.42 14.09
N GLY A 172 7.13 18.71 14.96
CA GLY A 172 8.58 18.65 14.92
C GLY A 172 9.10 17.85 13.72
N PRO A 173 10.41 17.92 13.41
CA PRO A 173 11.01 17.19 12.28
C PRO A 173 10.76 15.68 12.32
N LEU A 174 10.97 15.02 13.45
CA LEU A 174 10.78 13.58 13.57
C LEU A 174 9.31 13.18 13.53
N GLN A 175 8.44 13.99 14.14
CA GLN A 175 6.99 13.79 14.02
C GLN A 175 6.54 13.90 12.57
N THR A 176 7.06 14.87 11.82
CA THR A 176 6.74 15.06 10.40
C THR A 176 7.18 13.84 9.59
N ASP A 177 8.42 13.36 9.76
CA ASP A 177 8.91 12.18 9.05
C ASP A 177 8.08 10.93 9.35
N TYR A 178 7.67 10.75 10.61
CA TYR A 178 6.80 9.63 10.98
C TYR A 178 5.43 9.71 10.31
N VAL A 179 4.78 10.88 10.34
CA VAL A 179 3.50 11.09 9.65
C VAL A 179 3.62 10.80 8.16
N VAL A 180 4.70 11.25 7.51
CA VAL A 180 4.99 10.96 6.10
C VAL A 180 5.10 9.46 5.85
N VAL A 181 5.81 8.71 6.71
CA VAL A 181 5.94 7.25 6.57
C VAL A 181 4.59 6.55 6.75
N VAL A 182 3.76 6.99 7.69
CA VAL A 182 2.41 6.43 7.89
C VAL A 182 1.53 6.72 6.68
N ALA A 183 1.49 7.97 6.20
CA ALA A 183 0.74 8.37 5.02
C ALA A 183 1.25 7.67 3.73
N ALA A 184 2.55 7.40 3.62
CA ALA A 184 3.14 6.67 2.50
C ALA A 184 2.62 5.22 2.42
N ARG A 185 2.19 4.63 3.54
CA ARG A 185 1.57 3.30 3.56
C ARG A 185 0.10 3.31 3.18
N LEU A 186 -0.51 4.48 3.03
CA LEU A 186 -1.90 4.61 2.59
C LEU A 186 -1.97 4.97 1.09
N PRO A 187 -3.07 4.64 0.39
CA PRO A 187 -3.31 5.10 -0.97
C PRO A 187 -3.24 6.64 -1.10
N VAL A 188 -2.94 7.12 -2.30
CA VAL A 188 -2.88 8.57 -2.59
C VAL A 188 -4.25 9.25 -2.40
N THR A 189 -5.34 8.50 -2.48
CA THR A 189 -6.71 8.98 -2.28
C THR A 189 -7.15 9.00 -0.82
N ALA A 190 -6.44 8.33 0.10
CA ALA A 190 -6.82 8.26 1.51
C ALA A 190 -6.49 9.57 2.23
N PRO A 191 -7.34 10.11 3.11
CA PRO A 191 -7.06 11.36 3.82
C PRO A 191 -5.75 11.29 4.63
N VAL A 192 -5.10 12.44 4.80
CA VAL A 192 -3.94 12.56 5.70
C VAL A 192 -4.49 12.75 7.11
N GLU A 193 -4.06 11.90 8.04
CA GLU A 193 -4.41 11.97 9.45
C GLU A 193 -3.14 11.94 10.29
N ILE A 194 -3.12 12.72 11.37
CA ILE A 194 -2.01 12.73 12.31
C ILE A 194 -2.22 11.59 13.31
N PRO A 195 -1.28 10.64 13.44
CA PRO A 195 -1.41 9.55 14.39
C PRO A 195 -1.41 10.07 15.82
N SER A 196 -2.29 9.53 16.67
CA SER A 196 -2.39 9.87 18.10
C SER A 196 -1.84 8.74 18.98
N ASN A 197 -0.67 8.21 18.64
CA ASN A 197 -0.07 7.07 19.33
C ASN A 197 1.16 7.48 20.17
N ALA A 198 1.59 6.59 21.07
CA ALA A 198 2.71 6.85 21.96
C ALA A 198 4.02 7.18 21.21
N THR A 199 4.21 6.64 20.00
CA THR A 199 5.38 6.95 19.16
C THR A 199 5.39 8.43 18.76
N MET A 200 4.24 9.00 18.39
CA MET A 200 4.12 10.42 18.06
C MET A 200 4.47 11.32 19.24
N ASP A 201 4.03 10.96 20.45
CA ASP A 201 4.37 11.71 21.66
C ASP A 201 5.87 11.63 21.97
N GLN A 202 6.46 10.44 21.86
CA GLN A 202 7.89 10.22 22.06
C GLN A 202 8.74 11.01 21.07
N LEU A 203 8.38 11.00 19.79
CA LEU A 203 9.09 11.77 18.76
C LEU A 203 8.95 13.27 19.00
N GLY A 204 7.78 13.74 19.43
CA GLY A 204 7.58 15.14 19.83
C GLY A 204 8.44 15.55 21.02
N HIS A 205 8.58 14.66 22.02
CA HIS A 205 9.48 14.89 23.14
C HIS A 205 10.95 15.01 22.70
N ILE A 206 11.40 14.14 21.79
CA ILE A 206 12.75 14.18 21.23
C ILE A 206 12.95 15.47 20.40
N ASP A 207 12.00 15.85 19.56
CA ASP A 207 12.05 17.09 18.78
C ASP A 207 12.17 18.32 19.70
N SER A 208 11.39 18.37 20.78
CA SER A 208 11.49 19.42 21.81
C SER A 208 12.86 19.44 22.48
N MET A 209 13.38 18.27 22.85
CA MET A 209 14.69 18.13 23.48
C MET A 209 15.80 18.63 22.54
N ILE A 210 15.76 18.25 21.25
CA ILE A 210 16.70 18.71 20.22
C ILE A 210 16.65 20.24 20.07
N ALA A 211 15.46 20.83 20.02
CA ALA A 211 15.30 22.27 19.90
C ALA A 211 15.88 23.01 21.12
N GLN A 212 15.59 22.55 22.34
CA GLN A 212 16.13 23.12 23.58
C GLN A 212 17.66 23.03 23.62
N HIS A 213 18.23 21.91 23.16
CA HIS A 213 19.69 21.75 23.09
C HIS A 213 20.34 22.64 22.02
N ALA A 214 19.71 22.81 20.85
CA ALA A 214 20.20 23.73 19.83
C ALA A 214 20.26 25.17 20.36
N ASP A 215 19.25 25.58 21.12
CA ASP A 215 19.22 26.89 21.78
C ASP A 215 20.24 27.01 22.92
N ALA A 216 20.45 25.95 23.72
CA ALA A 216 21.50 25.92 24.73
C ALA A 216 22.89 26.09 24.09
N ARG A 217 23.18 25.36 23.00
CA ARG A 217 24.43 25.49 22.25
C ARG A 217 24.64 26.92 21.74
N ARG A 218 23.60 27.54 21.15
CA ARG A 218 23.67 28.94 20.69
C ARG A 218 24.00 29.91 21.83
N ARG A 219 23.55 29.63 23.06
CA ARG A 219 23.84 30.44 24.26
C ARG A 219 25.21 30.15 24.86
N GLU A 220 25.78 28.95 24.68
CA GLU A 220 27.07 28.53 25.24
C GLU A 220 28.28 28.87 24.34
N ILE A 221 28.09 28.99 23.02
CA ILE A 221 29.17 29.31 22.05
C ILE A 221 29.97 30.60 22.40
N PRO A 222 29.42 31.65 23.03
CA PRO A 222 30.23 32.81 23.43
C PRO A 222 31.16 32.54 24.64
N SER A 223 30.93 31.48 25.43
CA SER A 223 31.45 31.42 26.81
C SER A 223 32.51 30.34 27.07
N GLN A 224 32.69 29.36 26.19
CA GLN A 224 33.61 28.24 26.44
C GLN A 224 34.76 28.08 25.45
N ASN A 225 34.69 28.65 24.24
CA ASN A 225 35.69 28.42 23.19
C ASN A 225 36.84 29.44 23.13
N THR A 226 36.92 30.42 24.05
CA THR A 226 37.89 31.52 23.94
C THR A 226 38.91 31.60 25.08
N GLU A 227 38.79 30.80 26.15
CA GLU A 227 39.75 30.86 27.26
C GLU A 227 40.78 29.72 27.17
N THR A 228 41.90 30.02 26.51
CA THR A 228 43.11 29.18 26.46
C THR A 228 43.59 28.79 27.87
N TYR A 229 43.35 29.65 28.86
CA TYR A 229 43.74 29.45 30.25
C TYR A 229 42.53 29.42 31.19
N ARG A 230 42.50 28.45 32.11
CA ARG A 230 41.47 28.35 33.17
C ARG A 230 42.10 28.52 34.55
N ARG A 231 41.39 29.21 35.44
CA ARG A 231 41.82 29.43 36.84
C ARG A 231 41.57 28.17 37.66
N VAL A 232 42.63 27.62 38.23
CA VAL A 232 42.62 26.48 39.14
C VAL A 232 43.18 26.93 40.48
N ARG A 233 42.53 26.51 41.56
CA ARG A 233 43.00 26.78 42.92
C ARG A 233 43.87 25.62 43.40
N MET A 234 45.15 25.90 43.65
CA MET A 234 46.14 24.88 44.02
C MET A 234 46.90 25.27 45.29
N ARG A 235 47.21 24.29 46.14
CA ARG A 235 48.15 24.47 47.25
C ARG A 235 49.54 24.04 46.81
N LEU A 236 50.52 24.92 46.97
CA LEU A 236 51.92 24.63 46.67
C LEU A 236 52.65 24.30 47.98
N GLY A 237 53.46 23.24 47.98
CA GLY A 237 54.17 22.76 49.17
C GLY A 237 53.32 21.81 50.03
N THR A 238 53.03 22.19 51.27
CA THR A 238 52.30 21.34 52.23
C THR A 238 50.79 21.59 52.17
N MET A 239 49.98 20.63 52.64
CA MET A 239 48.52 20.77 52.71
C MET A 239 48.04 21.90 53.63
N ALA A 240 48.92 22.44 54.47
CA ALA A 240 48.65 23.58 55.36
C ALA A 240 48.85 24.94 54.66
N SER A 241 49.39 24.98 53.44
CA SER A 241 49.59 26.25 52.73
C SER A 241 48.28 26.87 52.26
N SER A 242 48.28 28.18 52.12
CA SER A 242 47.13 28.90 51.55
C SER A 242 47.04 28.56 50.05
N PRO A 243 45.84 28.23 49.53
CA PRO A 243 45.68 27.99 48.11
C PRO A 243 45.99 29.24 47.29
N ALA A 244 46.74 29.07 46.20
CA ALA A 244 46.97 30.08 45.19
C ALA A 244 46.03 29.85 43.99
N ASP A 245 45.55 30.93 43.40
CA ASP A 245 44.84 30.89 42.14
C ASP A 245 45.87 30.93 41.00
N ILE A 246 45.92 29.87 40.19
CA ILE A 246 46.87 29.69 39.09
C ILE A 246 46.08 29.54 37.78
N PHE A 247 46.54 30.17 36.70
CA PHE A 247 45.95 30.00 35.38
C PHE A 247 46.72 28.94 34.60
N LEU A 248 46.03 27.87 34.19
CA LEU A 248 46.62 26.74 33.48
C LEU A 248 46.05 26.65 32.06
N SER A 249 46.92 26.34 31.10
CA SER A 249 46.52 26.02 29.72
C SER A 249 45.69 24.73 29.73
N VAL A 250 44.47 24.81 29.21
CA VAL A 250 43.56 23.64 29.15
C VAL A 250 44.09 22.61 28.16
N GLU A 251 44.73 23.05 27.08
CA GLU A 251 45.32 22.19 26.05
C GLU A 251 46.48 21.36 26.62
N ASP A 252 47.42 22.01 27.29
CA ASP A 252 48.59 21.33 27.87
C ASP A 252 48.17 20.35 28.97
N LEU A 253 47.22 20.74 29.83
CA LEU A 253 46.73 19.88 30.90
C LEU A 253 45.99 18.65 30.37
N ARG A 254 45.22 18.80 29.28
CA ARG A 254 44.60 17.67 28.58
C ARG A 254 45.64 16.74 27.98
N SER A 255 46.65 17.29 27.31
CA SER A 255 47.76 16.52 26.74
C SER A 255 48.50 15.70 27.80
N ILE A 256 48.86 16.31 28.93
CA ILE A 256 49.55 15.65 30.05
C ILE A 256 48.71 14.53 30.66
N LEU A 257 47.41 14.75 30.83
CA LEU A 257 46.51 13.76 31.44
C LEU A 257 46.01 12.70 30.45
N GLY A 258 46.42 12.75 29.18
CA GLY A 258 45.92 11.87 28.13
C GLY A 258 44.43 12.05 27.82
N ILE A 259 43.86 13.21 28.19
CA ILE A 259 42.46 13.54 27.92
C ILE A 259 42.35 14.07 26.49
N PRO A 260 41.40 13.58 25.67
CA PRO A 260 41.22 14.07 24.31
C PRO A 260 40.95 15.58 24.22
N PRO A 261 41.27 16.23 23.09
CA PRO A 261 41.02 17.66 22.88
C PRO A 261 39.53 18.00 22.73
N PHE A 262 38.65 17.00 22.70
CA PHE A 262 37.20 17.14 22.69
C PHE A 262 36.60 16.76 24.05
N ASP A 263 35.38 17.21 24.33
CA ASP A 263 34.66 16.85 25.55
C ASP A 263 34.33 15.35 25.56
N LEU A 264 34.56 14.67 26.68
CA LEU A 264 34.31 13.24 26.88
C LEU A 264 32.84 12.96 27.18
N THR A 265 32.15 13.92 27.79
CA THR A 265 30.72 13.86 28.09
C THR A 265 30.04 15.06 27.46
N PRO A 266 30.11 15.21 26.11
CA PRO A 266 29.39 16.31 25.49
C PRO A 266 27.91 16.11 25.81
N THR A 267 27.22 17.19 26.13
CA THR A 267 25.77 17.20 26.35
C THR A 267 25.01 16.56 25.18
N PHE A 268 25.64 16.48 24.00
CA PHE A 268 25.16 15.75 22.83
C PHE A 268 26.32 15.17 22.00
N ARG A 269 26.20 13.90 21.56
CA ARG A 269 27.06 13.31 20.54
C ARG A 269 26.41 13.56 19.16
N ALA A 270 27.02 14.40 18.33
CA ALA A 270 26.55 14.60 16.96
C ALA A 270 26.47 13.27 16.20
N PRO A 271 25.48 13.09 15.30
CA PRO A 271 25.51 11.99 14.35
C PRO A 271 26.86 11.99 13.64
N VAL A 272 27.48 10.82 13.52
CA VAL A 272 28.73 10.69 12.76
C VAL A 272 28.41 11.02 11.31
N VAL A 273 28.84 12.19 10.85
CA VAL A 273 28.74 12.57 9.43
C VAL A 273 29.98 12.04 8.73
N GLY A 274 29.81 10.93 8.01
CA GLY A 274 30.85 10.26 7.26
C GLY A 274 30.44 8.82 6.92
N ASP A 275 31.08 8.22 5.93
CA ASP A 275 30.94 6.79 5.67
C ASP A 275 31.48 6.05 6.90
N ILE A 276 30.58 5.46 7.69
CA ILE A 276 30.97 4.51 8.73
C ILE A 276 31.60 3.34 7.97
N PRO A 277 32.92 3.09 8.09
CA PRO A 277 33.54 1.98 7.39
C PRO A 277 32.83 0.72 7.84
N VAL A 278 32.16 0.04 6.90
CA VAL A 278 31.61 -1.28 7.18
C VAL A 278 32.81 -2.14 7.60
N PRO A 279 32.73 -2.88 8.72
CA PRO A 279 33.81 -3.78 9.11
C PRO A 279 34.19 -4.63 7.90
N SER A 280 35.45 -4.56 7.47
CA SER A 280 35.94 -5.28 6.30
C SER A 280 35.91 -6.80 6.48
N ILE A 281 35.67 -7.25 7.71
CA ILE A 281 35.62 -8.64 8.13
C ILE A 281 34.35 -8.81 8.96
N ASN A 282 33.50 -9.77 8.59
CA ASN A 282 32.42 -10.21 9.46
C ASN A 282 33.04 -10.74 10.76
N VAL A 283 32.72 -10.11 11.89
CA VAL A 283 33.06 -10.64 13.19
C VAL A 283 32.18 -11.86 13.44
N GLU A 284 32.77 -13.03 13.63
CA GLU A 284 32.02 -14.23 13.99
C GLU A 284 31.34 -14.02 15.34
N ASP A 285 30.07 -14.39 15.43
CA ASP A 285 29.25 -14.26 16.64
C ASP A 285 29.62 -15.39 17.63
N ILE A 286 30.73 -15.19 18.33
CA ILE A 286 31.33 -16.19 19.23
C ILE A 286 30.48 -16.45 20.48
N ASP A 287 29.61 -15.50 20.85
CA ASP A 287 28.81 -15.56 22.08
C ASP A 287 27.57 -16.46 21.95
N HIS A 288 27.18 -16.80 20.72
CA HIS A 288 26.01 -17.65 20.43
C HIS A 288 26.36 -19.03 19.85
N ILE A 289 27.64 -19.40 19.77
CA ILE A 289 28.09 -20.66 19.14
C ILE A 289 27.75 -21.90 19.98
N ASN A 290 27.42 -21.77 21.28
CA ASN A 290 27.03 -22.90 22.11
C ASN A 290 25.78 -22.58 22.97
N LYS A 291 24.59 -22.83 22.43
CA LYS A 291 23.38 -23.13 23.20
C LYS A 291 22.61 -24.28 22.56
#